data_AF-A0A942NP38-F1
#
_entry.id   AF-A0A942NP38-F1
#
_cell.length_a   1.000
_cell.length_b   1.000
_cell.length_c   1.000
_cell.angle_alpha   90.00
_cell.angle_beta   90.00
_cell.angle_gamma   90.00
#
_symmetry.space_group_name_H-M   'P 1'
#
loop_
_entity.id
_entity.type
_entity.pdbx_description
1 polymer ?
#
loop_
_entity_poly.entity_id
_entity_poly.type
_entity_poly.pdbx_seq_one_letter_code
_entity_poly.pdbx_strand_id
1 'polypeptide(L)'
;MSKLSLFLLSLLAVILFFPLSNLFGLQGKNEAIAVIPNRSENFAEVSRIMQDKCVDCHAPGMLRKPFYAEFPVAKQLMEQDMEQGSARLSLSKTLFSGEEAFTPLMLARMEHVVSNGSMPPAQYLAMHWTDSLSADEKNTMLAWIAEERAKLPWSRDAAAEFKGEPIPPLPLQVELDADKVSLGDKLFHDRLLSGDNSLNCASCHDLTRGGTDQAKVATGIRGQQGPINSPTVYNATYNLAQFWDGRAKDLQEQAAGPVANPVEMGAHWDEVVEKLKQVPEYQEAFAKLYPAQDLNKTTVTDAIAVFEESLVTGNSRFDQYLRGNASILTSDEIQGYELFKTNCASCHAGPTLGGLSYEKMGVKRDYFKLRGGELTAADNGRFNVTKQEKDRHFFKVPVLRNIELTYPYFHDGSVAGLADAIRIMGEVQLGKNFSNDEIVKMAAFLRTLTGEYKGKSLARLTAEDIQ
;
A
#
# COMPACT_ATOMS: atom_id res chain seq x y z
N MET A 1 5.94 -8.95 60.93
CA MET A 1 6.02 -9.32 59.51
C MET A 1 7.22 -10.22 59.29
N SER A 2 7.12 -11.26 58.44
CA SER A 2 8.28 -12.11 58.13
C SER A 2 9.30 -11.36 57.25
N LYS A 3 10.57 -11.79 57.24
CA LYS A 3 11.60 -11.23 56.32
C LYS A 3 11.16 -11.33 54.85
N LEU A 4 10.41 -12.39 54.52
CA LEU A 4 9.83 -12.58 53.19
C LEU A 4 8.76 -11.53 52.87
N SER A 5 7.85 -11.23 53.82
CA SER A 5 6.84 -10.17 53.64
C SER A 5 7.48 -8.79 53.47
N LEU A 6 8.55 -8.48 54.22
CA LEU A 6 9.25 -7.20 54.09
C LEU A 6 9.95 -7.09 52.73
N PHE A 7 10.61 -8.16 52.27
CA PHE A 7 11.23 -8.22 50.96
C PHE A 7 10.21 -8.03 49.82
N LEU A 8 9.07 -8.73 49.89
CA LEU A 8 8.00 -8.61 48.89
C LEU A 8 7.40 -7.20 48.84
N LEU A 9 7.21 -6.54 49.98
CA LEU A 9 6.71 -5.16 50.04
C LEU A 9 7.72 -4.16 49.47
N SER A 10 9.01 -4.32 49.78
CA SER A 10 10.06 -3.48 49.20
C SER A 10 10.15 -3.66 47.69
N LEU A 11 10.05 -4.90 47.19
CA LEU A 11 10.04 -5.18 45.77
C LEU A 11 8.83 -4.55 45.07
N LEU A 12 7.64 -4.67 45.67
CA LEU A 12 6.41 -4.04 45.16
C LEU A 12 6.53 -2.51 45.12
N ALA A 13 7.09 -1.90 46.17
CA ALA A 13 7.30 -0.45 46.23
C ALA A 13 8.24 0.03 45.11
N VAL A 14 9.32 -0.72 44.83
CA VAL A 14 10.24 -0.40 43.72
C VAL A 14 9.54 -0.55 42.36
N ILE A 15 8.77 -1.62 42.16
CA ILE A 15 8.04 -1.85 40.90
C ILE A 15 7.00 -0.74 40.67
N LEU A 16 6.25 -0.35 41.69
CA LEU A 16 5.22 0.70 41.58
C LEU A 16 5.80 2.11 41.52
N PHE A 17 7.03 2.32 41.99
CA PHE A 17 7.66 3.63 41.96
C PHE A 17 7.75 4.20 40.55
N PHE A 18 8.12 3.38 39.57
CA PHE A 18 8.28 3.83 38.18
C PHE A 18 6.96 4.28 37.52
N PRO A 19 5.87 3.50 37.47
CA PRO A 19 4.60 3.98 36.92
C PRO A 19 4.01 5.14 37.72
N LEU A 20 4.16 5.16 39.06
CA LEU A 20 3.75 6.32 39.87
C LEU A 20 4.58 7.57 39.51
N SER A 21 5.88 7.42 39.24
CA SER A 21 6.73 8.54 38.84
C SER A 21 6.26 9.18 37.53
N ASN A 22 5.80 8.37 36.57
CA ASN A 22 5.20 8.85 35.32
C ASN A 22 3.89 9.58 35.59
N LEU A 23 3.03 9.02 36.44
CA LEU A 23 1.74 9.62 36.83
C LEU A 23 1.91 11.01 37.46
N PHE A 24 2.95 11.20 38.28
CA PHE A 24 3.27 12.49 38.89
C PHE A 24 4.09 13.43 37.99
N GLY A 25 4.33 13.08 36.73
CA GLY A 25 4.96 13.95 35.74
C GLY A 25 6.48 14.07 35.87
N LEU A 26 7.16 13.12 36.52
CA LEU A 26 8.63 13.10 36.62
C LEU A 26 9.33 12.77 35.29
N GLN A 27 8.56 12.57 34.21
CA GLN A 27 9.03 12.32 32.84
C GLN A 27 9.19 13.57 31.98
N GLY A 28 8.89 14.77 32.52
CA GLY A 28 8.89 16.02 31.76
C GLY A 28 7.66 16.18 30.87
N LYS A 29 7.54 17.36 30.24
CA LYS A 29 6.49 17.66 29.26
C LYS A 29 7.15 18.05 27.94
N ASN A 30 6.53 17.67 26.83
CA ASN A 30 6.95 18.19 25.53
C ASN A 30 6.55 19.66 25.42
N GLU A 31 7.40 20.43 24.75
CA GLU A 31 7.03 21.76 24.30
C GLU A 31 5.90 21.61 23.28
N ALA A 32 4.76 22.24 23.55
CA ALA A 32 3.60 22.17 22.68
C ALA A 32 3.90 22.84 21.34
N ILE A 33 3.68 22.12 20.26
CA ILE A 33 3.77 22.65 18.91
C ILE A 33 2.46 23.33 18.58
N ALA A 34 2.55 24.63 18.29
CA ALA A 34 1.42 25.41 17.82
C ALA A 34 1.02 25.00 16.39
N VAL A 35 -0.28 24.87 16.16
CA VAL A 35 -0.84 24.68 14.82
C VAL A 35 -0.84 26.00 14.06
N ILE A 36 -0.50 25.95 12.77
CA ILE A 36 -0.51 27.14 11.92
C ILE A 36 -1.93 27.73 11.80
N PRO A 37 -2.07 29.07 11.65
CA PRO A 37 -3.37 29.70 11.47
C PRO A 37 -4.14 29.12 10.27
N ASN A 38 -5.48 29.08 10.35
CA ASN A 38 -6.42 28.59 9.32
C ASN A 38 -6.52 27.07 9.14
N ARG A 39 -5.91 26.25 10.00
CA ARG A 39 -6.28 24.82 10.12
C ARG A 39 -7.59 24.68 10.91
N SER A 40 -8.30 23.56 10.73
CA SER A 40 -9.56 23.33 11.43
C SER A 40 -9.33 23.24 12.94
N GLU A 41 -10.30 23.72 13.73
CA GLU A 41 -10.25 23.62 15.20
C GLU A 41 -10.08 22.16 15.65
N ASN A 42 -10.72 21.22 14.93
CA ASN A 42 -10.55 19.78 15.10
C ASN A 42 -9.08 19.34 14.99
N PHE A 43 -8.34 19.85 14.00
CA PHE A 43 -6.93 19.50 13.85
C PHE A 43 -6.07 20.05 14.99
N ALA A 44 -6.36 21.25 15.51
CA ALA A 44 -5.64 21.78 16.67
C ALA A 44 -5.81 20.90 17.90
N GLU A 45 -7.02 20.41 18.15
CA GLU A 45 -7.28 19.46 19.22
C GLU A 45 -6.59 18.11 18.99
N VAL A 46 -6.69 17.54 17.79
CA VAL A 46 -6.06 16.26 17.45
C VAL A 46 -4.54 16.33 17.51
N SER A 47 -3.94 17.44 17.05
CA SER A 47 -2.50 17.66 17.18
C SER A 47 -2.06 17.60 18.63
N ARG A 48 -2.80 18.22 19.55
CA ARG A 48 -2.53 18.12 20.99
C ARG A 48 -2.66 16.69 21.50
N ILE A 49 -3.72 15.96 21.12
CA ILE A 49 -3.90 14.56 21.50
C ILE A 49 -2.69 13.71 21.04
N MET A 50 -2.25 13.86 19.79
CA MET A 50 -1.10 13.11 19.27
C MET A 50 0.22 13.49 19.95
N GLN A 51 0.42 14.78 20.24
CA GLN A 51 1.58 15.26 21.00
C GLN A 51 1.57 14.73 22.45
N ASP A 52 0.41 14.50 23.04
CA ASP A 52 0.30 13.98 24.41
C ASP A 52 0.44 12.45 24.49
N LYS A 53 -0.05 11.74 23.46
CA LYS A 53 -0.28 10.27 23.52
C LYS A 53 0.59 9.45 22.56
N CYS A 54 1.09 10.01 21.47
CA CYS A 54 1.76 9.26 20.40
C CYS A 54 3.25 9.59 20.24
N VAL A 55 3.64 10.82 20.58
CA VAL A 55 4.96 11.39 20.30
C VAL A 55 6.14 10.53 20.80
N ASP A 56 6.01 9.87 21.95
CA ASP A 56 7.12 9.20 22.62
C ASP A 56 7.67 8.03 21.77
N CYS A 57 6.80 7.35 21.03
CA CYS A 57 7.21 6.23 20.16
C CYS A 57 7.24 6.60 18.68
N HIS A 58 6.48 7.63 18.27
CA HIS A 58 6.25 7.93 16.85
C HIS A 58 7.00 9.16 16.33
N ALA A 59 7.57 10.00 17.20
CA ALA A 59 8.32 11.19 16.78
C ALA A 59 9.79 11.11 17.26
N PRO A 60 10.67 10.43 16.49
CA PRO A 60 12.10 10.42 16.78
C PRO A 60 12.63 11.85 16.95
N GLY A 61 13.31 12.10 18.08
CA GLY A 61 13.82 13.44 18.43
C GLY A 61 12.86 14.33 19.23
N MET A 62 11.68 13.84 19.60
CA MET A 62 10.70 14.55 20.43
C MET A 62 10.26 13.76 21.68
N LEU A 63 11.09 12.82 22.12
CA LEU A 63 10.80 11.92 23.24
C LEU A 63 10.76 12.65 24.59
N ARG A 64 9.72 12.40 25.39
CA ARG A 64 9.74 12.66 26.83
C ARG A 64 10.61 11.61 27.51
N LYS A 65 11.79 12.01 28.00
CA LYS A 65 12.71 11.10 28.67
C LYS A 65 12.42 11.05 30.18
N PRO A 66 11.85 9.94 30.71
CA PRO A 66 11.83 9.73 32.14
C PRO A 66 13.24 9.65 32.72
N PHE A 67 13.40 9.93 34.02
CA PHE A 67 14.71 9.92 34.68
C PHE A 67 15.42 8.55 34.57
N TYR A 68 14.66 7.46 34.41
CA TYR A 68 15.18 6.11 34.24
C TYR A 68 15.46 5.73 32.77
N ALA A 69 15.21 6.62 31.80
CA ALA A 69 15.40 6.34 30.37
C ALA A 69 16.86 6.00 30.01
N GLU A 70 17.84 6.41 30.81
CA GLU A 70 19.25 6.09 30.61
C GLU A 70 19.69 4.82 31.38
N PHE A 71 18.80 4.17 32.13
CA PHE A 71 19.12 2.90 32.77
C PHE A 71 19.23 1.80 31.70
N PRO A 72 20.24 0.90 31.74
CA PRO A 72 20.57 0.02 30.62
C PRO A 72 19.40 -0.77 30.02
N VAL A 73 18.56 -1.36 30.87
CA VAL A 73 17.40 -2.17 30.44
C VAL A 73 16.28 -1.28 29.91
N ALA A 74 15.96 -0.18 30.59
CA ALA A 74 14.90 0.74 30.17
C ALA A 74 15.25 1.42 28.84
N LYS A 75 16.50 1.87 28.70
CA LYS A 75 17.04 2.47 27.48
C LYS A 75 16.85 1.57 26.27
N GLN A 76 17.30 0.32 26.37
CA GLN A 76 17.23 -0.63 25.27
C GLN A 76 15.77 -0.93 24.86
N LEU A 77 14.88 -1.11 25.83
CA LEU A 77 13.46 -1.34 25.57
C LEU A 77 12.80 -0.12 24.89
N MET A 78 13.07 1.09 25.40
CA MET A 78 12.53 2.32 24.82
C MET A 78 13.05 2.56 23.40
N GLU A 79 14.35 2.39 23.16
CA GLU A 79 14.95 2.52 21.82
C GLU A 79 14.31 1.54 20.83
N GLN A 80 14.09 0.29 21.26
CA GLN A 80 13.42 -0.73 20.46
C GLN A 80 11.95 -0.38 20.17
N ASP A 81 11.20 0.11 21.16
CA ASP A 81 9.80 0.53 20.99
C ASP A 81 9.69 1.74 20.05
N MET A 82 10.60 2.71 20.16
CA MET A 82 10.68 3.86 19.26
C MET A 82 11.03 3.45 17.82
N GLU A 83 12.02 2.56 17.64
CA GLU A 83 12.39 2.06 16.33
C GLU A 83 11.20 1.35 15.67
N GLN A 84 10.51 0.48 16.40
CA GLN A 84 9.33 -0.25 15.88
C GLN A 84 8.12 0.66 15.63
N GLY A 85 7.88 1.62 16.51
CA GLY A 85 6.77 2.58 16.39
C GLY A 85 6.94 3.51 15.20
N SER A 86 8.11 4.17 15.13
CA SER A 86 8.44 5.12 14.06
C SER A 86 8.60 4.47 12.68
N ALA A 87 9.00 3.20 12.62
CA ALA A 87 9.02 2.44 11.36
C ALA A 87 7.63 2.25 10.73
N ARG A 88 6.55 2.27 11.53
CA ARG A 88 5.16 2.14 11.03
C ARG A 88 4.45 3.48 10.89
N LEU A 89 4.75 4.45 11.74
CA LEU A 89 4.21 5.79 11.64
C LEU A 89 5.24 6.73 12.24
N SER A 90 5.86 7.52 11.37
CA SER A 90 6.76 8.59 11.78
C SER A 90 5.99 9.90 11.76
N LEU A 91 5.96 10.57 12.91
CA LEU A 91 5.37 11.88 13.10
C LEU A 91 6.49 12.90 13.23
N SER A 92 6.27 14.11 12.73
CA SER A 92 7.24 15.19 12.67
C SER A 92 6.64 16.48 13.20
N LYS A 93 7.49 17.48 13.47
CA LYS A 93 7.03 18.81 13.86
C LYS A 93 6.12 19.44 12.80
N THR A 94 6.43 19.24 11.51
CA THR A 94 5.66 19.75 10.37
C THR A 94 4.28 19.11 10.26
N LEU A 95 4.16 17.82 10.60
CA LEU A 95 2.87 17.14 10.70
C LEU A 95 2.06 17.65 11.90
N PHE A 96 2.67 17.91 13.05
CA PHE A 96 1.97 18.45 14.22
C PHE A 96 1.54 19.92 14.03
N SER A 97 2.35 20.75 13.37
CA SER A 97 1.99 22.14 13.08
C SER A 97 0.96 22.25 11.97
N GLY A 98 0.81 21.21 11.15
CA GLY A 98 -0.05 21.20 9.97
C GLY A 98 0.58 21.90 8.77
N GLU A 99 1.90 22.09 8.75
CA GLU A 99 2.63 22.50 7.54
C GLU A 99 2.62 21.38 6.49
N GLU A 100 2.75 20.14 6.95
CA GLU A 100 2.69 18.93 6.12
C GLU A 100 1.33 18.23 6.29
N ALA A 101 0.80 17.70 5.18
CA ALA A 101 -0.44 16.93 5.21
C ALA A 101 -0.16 15.47 5.57
N PHE A 102 -1.08 14.86 6.32
CA PHE A 102 -1.04 13.43 6.57
C PHE A 102 -1.32 12.65 5.28
N THR A 103 -0.51 11.63 5.01
CA THR A 103 -0.75 10.78 3.85
C THR A 103 -1.99 9.91 4.06
N PRO A 104 -2.66 9.47 2.98
CA PRO A 104 -3.82 8.57 3.06
C PRO A 104 -3.54 7.31 3.90
N LEU A 105 -2.34 6.74 3.77
CA LEU A 105 -1.94 5.57 4.53
C LEU A 105 -1.72 5.87 6.01
N MET A 106 -1.15 7.03 6.36
CA MET A 106 -1.01 7.44 7.76
C MET A 106 -2.39 7.56 8.43
N LEU A 107 -3.35 8.20 7.75
CA LEU A 107 -4.72 8.32 8.22
C LEU A 107 -5.38 6.94 8.41
N ALA A 108 -5.19 6.01 7.48
CA ALA A 108 -5.69 4.63 7.59
C ALA A 108 -5.07 3.84 8.75
N ARG A 109 -3.76 3.97 8.96
CA ARG A 109 -3.08 3.34 10.11
C ARG A 109 -3.56 3.92 11.43
N MET A 110 -3.72 5.24 11.51
CA MET A 110 -4.24 5.92 12.70
C MET A 110 -5.68 5.49 13.01
N GLU A 111 -6.57 5.50 12.01
CA GLU A 111 -7.95 5.03 12.18
C GLU A 111 -7.99 3.58 12.69
N HIS A 112 -7.18 2.70 12.11
CA HIS A 112 -7.12 1.30 12.51
C HIS A 112 -6.74 1.14 13.99
N VAL A 113 -5.70 1.82 14.46
CA VAL A 113 -5.26 1.67 15.86
C VAL A 113 -6.20 2.37 16.85
N VAL A 114 -6.82 3.48 16.46
CA VAL A 114 -7.79 4.23 17.28
C VAL A 114 -9.08 3.42 17.43
N SER A 115 -9.61 2.91 16.32
CA SER A 115 -10.86 2.13 16.27
C SER A 115 -10.72 0.79 17.01
N ASN A 116 -9.59 0.10 16.82
CA ASN A 116 -9.35 -1.18 17.48
C ASN A 116 -8.80 -1.04 18.91
N GLY A 117 -8.46 0.18 19.35
CA GLY A 117 -7.83 0.41 20.65
C GLY A 117 -6.52 -0.35 20.84
N SER A 118 -5.79 -0.62 19.76
CA SER A 118 -4.57 -1.43 19.78
C SER A 118 -3.32 -0.63 20.16
N MET A 119 -3.44 0.70 20.26
CA MET A 119 -2.38 1.60 20.70
C MET A 119 -2.84 2.49 21.87
N PRO A 120 -1.92 2.81 22.80
CA PRO A 120 -0.56 2.29 22.88
C PRO A 120 -0.53 0.81 23.33
N PRO A 121 0.58 0.08 23.09
CA PRO A 121 0.66 -1.34 23.45
C PRO A 121 0.50 -1.58 24.95
N ALA A 122 -0.04 -2.74 25.34
CA ALA A 122 -0.27 -3.07 26.76
C ALA A 122 0.99 -2.99 27.63
N GLN A 123 2.16 -3.32 27.06
CA GLN A 123 3.46 -3.21 27.76
C GLN A 123 3.81 -1.75 28.11
N TYR A 124 3.47 -0.79 27.24
CA TYR A 124 3.65 0.63 27.51
C TYR A 124 2.66 1.08 28.58
N LEU A 125 1.39 0.67 28.46
CA LEU A 125 0.37 0.98 29.46
C LEU A 125 0.68 0.43 30.85
N ALA A 126 1.49 -0.62 31.00
CA ALA A 126 1.93 -1.08 32.33
C ALA A 126 2.73 0.00 33.10
N MET A 127 3.42 0.87 32.37
CA MET A 127 4.21 1.99 32.91
C MET A 127 3.49 3.34 32.80
N HIS A 128 2.50 3.45 31.91
CA HIS A 128 1.86 4.71 31.51
C HIS A 128 0.32 4.62 31.61
N TRP A 129 -0.20 4.55 32.85
CA TRP A 129 -1.61 4.23 33.13
C TRP A 129 -2.64 5.21 32.55
N THR A 130 -2.23 6.45 32.25
CA THR A 130 -3.11 7.52 31.76
C THR A 130 -3.03 7.75 30.25
N ASP A 131 -2.20 6.98 29.54
CA ASP A 131 -1.80 7.34 28.17
C ASP A 131 -2.64 6.61 27.10
N SER A 132 -3.67 5.87 27.53
CA SER A 132 -4.74 5.43 26.64
C SER A 132 -5.58 6.61 26.16
N LEU A 133 -6.16 6.48 24.96
CA LEU A 133 -7.16 7.41 24.45
C LEU A 133 -8.51 7.18 25.15
N SER A 134 -9.08 8.26 25.69
CA SER A 134 -10.48 8.32 26.15
C SER A 134 -11.46 8.18 24.99
N ALA A 135 -12.74 7.93 25.30
CA ALA A 135 -13.79 7.82 24.28
C ALA A 135 -13.94 9.11 23.46
N ASP A 136 -13.88 10.27 24.11
CA ASP A 136 -13.98 11.57 23.44
C ASP A 136 -12.75 11.81 22.54
N GLU A 137 -11.54 11.55 23.02
CA GLU A 137 -10.32 11.66 22.19
C GLU A 137 -10.39 10.76 20.95
N LYS A 138 -10.89 9.53 21.10
CA LYS A 138 -11.08 8.62 19.95
C LYS A 138 -12.08 9.21 18.95
N ASN A 139 -13.22 9.69 19.41
CA ASN A 139 -14.24 10.29 18.54
C ASN A 139 -13.71 11.51 17.80
N THR A 140 -12.98 12.40 18.49
CA THR A 140 -12.34 13.58 17.90
C THR A 140 -11.33 13.17 16.83
N MET A 141 -10.47 12.19 17.12
CA MET A 141 -9.49 11.69 16.13
C MET A 141 -10.15 11.07 14.91
N LEU A 142 -11.18 10.24 15.08
CA LEU A 142 -11.88 9.60 13.96
C LEU A 142 -12.64 10.62 13.09
N ALA A 143 -13.28 11.61 13.72
CA ALA A 143 -13.95 12.69 13.00
C ALA A 143 -12.95 13.52 12.17
N TRP A 144 -11.80 13.87 12.75
CA TRP A 144 -10.73 14.56 12.02
C TRP A 144 -10.15 13.71 10.88
N ILE A 145 -9.93 12.41 11.08
CA ILE A 145 -9.44 11.52 10.00
C ILE A 145 -10.41 11.52 8.81
N ALA A 146 -11.71 11.42 9.08
CA ALA A 146 -12.73 11.48 8.04
C ALA A 146 -12.74 12.85 7.34
N GLU A 147 -12.57 13.95 8.08
CA GLU A 147 -12.47 15.31 7.55
C GLU A 147 -11.25 15.48 6.62
N GLU A 148 -10.07 15.00 7.02
CA GLU A 148 -8.86 15.08 6.20
C GLU A 148 -8.99 14.26 4.92
N ARG A 149 -9.58 13.07 4.99
CA ARG A 149 -9.86 12.27 3.79
C ARG A 149 -10.85 12.93 2.85
N ALA A 150 -11.86 13.61 3.38
CA ALA A 150 -12.84 14.31 2.57
C ALA A 150 -12.23 15.46 1.74
N LYS A 151 -11.05 15.97 2.15
CA LYS A 151 -10.28 17.00 1.43
C LYS A 151 -9.39 16.42 0.33
N LEU A 152 -9.12 15.12 0.33
CA LEU A 152 -8.25 14.49 -0.67
C LEU A 152 -8.88 14.56 -2.07
N PRO A 153 -8.08 14.80 -3.13
CA PRO A 153 -8.59 14.88 -4.49
C PRO A 153 -9.39 13.65 -4.93
N TRP A 154 -9.02 12.47 -4.45
CA TRP A 154 -9.68 11.20 -4.80
C TRP A 154 -11.08 11.05 -4.19
N SER A 155 -11.37 11.77 -3.11
CA SER A 155 -12.68 11.77 -2.45
C SER A 155 -13.68 12.70 -3.14
N ARG A 156 -13.25 13.44 -4.19
CA ARG A 156 -14.09 14.41 -4.91
C ARG A 156 -15.36 13.78 -5.46
N ASP A 157 -15.23 12.60 -6.04
CA ASP A 157 -16.33 11.91 -6.72
C ASP A 157 -17.20 11.08 -5.76
N ALA A 158 -16.81 10.94 -4.48
CA ALA A 158 -17.58 10.19 -3.49
C ALA A 158 -18.84 10.95 -3.04
N ALA A 159 -19.91 10.21 -2.78
CA ALA A 159 -21.09 10.75 -2.12
C ALA A 159 -20.74 11.25 -0.70
N ALA A 160 -21.55 12.17 -0.17
CA ALA A 160 -21.22 12.92 1.04
C ALA A 160 -20.92 12.02 2.25
N GLU A 161 -21.69 10.95 2.41
CA GLU A 161 -21.57 9.93 3.44
C GLU A 161 -20.28 9.09 3.34
N PHE A 162 -19.67 9.00 2.16
CA PHE A 162 -18.48 8.18 1.91
C PHE A 162 -17.18 8.99 1.75
N LYS A 163 -17.23 10.32 1.85
CA LYS A 163 -16.03 11.17 1.69
C LYS A 163 -14.92 10.90 2.72
N GLY A 164 -15.27 10.38 3.89
CA GLY A 164 -14.33 10.04 4.96
C GLY A 164 -13.78 8.61 4.90
N GLU A 165 -14.21 7.80 3.93
CA GLU A 165 -13.80 6.40 3.85
C GLU A 165 -12.32 6.24 3.48
N PRO A 166 -11.61 5.21 3.99
CA PRO A 166 -10.21 4.96 3.65
C PRO A 166 -10.00 4.54 2.19
N ILE A 167 -11.09 4.23 1.47
CA ILE A 167 -11.08 3.78 0.10
C ILE A 167 -12.02 4.68 -0.71
N PRO A 168 -11.49 5.62 -1.52
CA PRO A 168 -12.29 6.45 -2.40
C PRO A 168 -12.59 5.74 -3.73
N PRO A 169 -13.62 6.18 -4.48
CA PRO A 169 -13.87 5.68 -5.82
C PRO A 169 -12.74 6.09 -6.78
N LEU A 170 -12.35 5.20 -7.70
CA LEU A 170 -11.46 5.57 -8.80
C LEU A 170 -12.16 6.53 -9.77
N PRO A 171 -11.44 7.51 -10.38
CA PRO A 171 -12.06 8.44 -11.32
C PRO A 171 -12.66 7.71 -12.53
N LEU A 172 -13.72 8.26 -13.11
CA LEU A 172 -14.37 7.68 -14.30
C LEU A 172 -13.58 7.95 -15.60
N GLN A 173 -12.76 8.99 -15.60
CA GLN A 173 -11.97 9.44 -16.73
C GLN A 173 -10.62 9.95 -16.25
N VAL A 174 -9.59 9.73 -17.06
CA VAL A 174 -8.24 10.28 -16.88
C VAL A 174 -7.94 11.15 -18.09
N GLU A 175 -7.47 12.37 -17.85
CA GLU A 175 -7.10 13.31 -18.90
C GLU A 175 -5.62 13.11 -19.27
N LEU A 176 -5.37 12.57 -20.47
CA LEU A 176 -4.03 12.32 -21.03
C LEU A 176 -4.02 12.73 -22.51
N ASP A 177 -2.82 12.90 -23.07
CA ASP A 177 -2.65 13.12 -24.51
C ASP A 177 -3.04 11.85 -25.28
N ALA A 178 -4.17 11.90 -25.99
CA ALA A 178 -4.73 10.76 -26.70
C ALA A 178 -3.80 10.19 -27.79
N ASP A 179 -3.04 11.06 -28.49
CA ASP A 179 -2.11 10.61 -29.53
C ASP A 179 -0.95 9.84 -28.91
N LYS A 180 -0.50 10.28 -27.73
CA LYS A 180 0.57 9.65 -26.96
C LYS A 180 0.14 8.33 -26.33
N VAL A 181 -1.09 8.27 -25.79
CA VAL A 181 -1.73 7.03 -25.33
C VAL A 181 -1.82 6.03 -26.48
N SER A 182 -2.23 6.45 -27.68
CA SER A 182 -2.31 5.58 -28.85
C SER A 182 -0.94 5.05 -29.29
N LEU A 183 0.10 5.90 -29.27
CA LEU A 183 1.48 5.46 -29.55
C LEU A 183 1.97 4.44 -28.52
N GLY A 184 1.71 4.69 -27.23
CA GLY A 184 2.05 3.79 -26.14
C GLY A 184 1.34 2.43 -26.23
N ASP A 185 0.05 2.44 -26.55
CA ASP A 185 -0.76 1.23 -26.76
C ASP A 185 -0.18 0.36 -27.88
N LYS A 186 0.19 1.00 -29.00
CA LYS A 186 0.84 0.33 -30.12
C LYS A 186 2.15 -0.34 -29.67
N LEU A 187 3.01 0.39 -28.94
CA LEU A 187 4.28 -0.13 -28.43
C LEU A 187 4.08 -1.27 -27.41
N PHE A 188 3.10 -1.14 -26.51
CA PHE A 188 2.76 -2.16 -25.51
C PHE A 188 2.39 -3.51 -26.16
N HIS A 189 1.76 -3.44 -27.34
CA HIS A 189 1.37 -4.61 -28.14
C HIS A 189 2.38 -4.96 -29.25
N ASP A 190 3.49 -4.24 -29.39
CA ASP A 190 4.47 -4.48 -30.46
C ASP A 190 5.57 -5.47 -30.03
N ARG A 191 5.78 -6.50 -30.85
CA ARG A 191 6.81 -7.51 -30.58
C ARG A 191 8.22 -7.02 -30.89
N LEU A 192 8.38 -5.92 -31.63
CA LEU A 192 9.68 -5.32 -31.94
C LEU A 192 10.47 -4.92 -30.69
N LEU A 193 9.83 -4.83 -29.52
CA LEU A 193 10.51 -4.57 -28.25
C LEU A 193 11.30 -5.78 -27.71
N SER A 194 11.01 -7.02 -28.14
CA SER A 194 11.74 -8.21 -27.69
C SER A 194 12.88 -8.59 -28.62
N GLY A 195 13.92 -9.25 -28.09
CA GLY A 195 15.16 -9.54 -28.82
C GLY A 195 14.94 -10.40 -30.07
N ASP A 196 14.02 -11.37 -30.00
CA ASP A 196 13.68 -12.28 -31.09
C ASP A 196 12.31 -11.99 -31.74
N ASN A 197 11.70 -10.85 -31.40
CA ASN A 197 10.38 -10.43 -31.85
C ASN A 197 9.25 -11.44 -31.51
N SER A 198 9.39 -12.24 -30.45
CA SER A 198 8.37 -13.21 -30.01
C SER A 198 7.41 -12.66 -28.95
N LEU A 199 7.82 -11.65 -28.18
CA LEU A 199 7.08 -11.13 -27.02
C LEU A 199 6.84 -9.62 -27.09
N ASN A 200 5.78 -9.17 -26.44
CA ASN A 200 5.46 -7.78 -26.14
C ASN A 200 4.99 -7.68 -24.68
N CYS A 201 4.62 -6.48 -24.20
CA CYS A 201 4.15 -6.29 -22.82
C CYS A 201 2.87 -7.11 -22.55
N ALA A 202 1.95 -7.12 -23.52
CA ALA A 202 0.69 -7.87 -23.45
C ALA A 202 0.85 -9.39 -23.36
N SER A 203 2.02 -9.95 -23.71
CA SER A 203 2.33 -11.38 -23.51
C SER A 203 2.28 -11.78 -22.03
N CYS A 204 2.66 -10.87 -21.12
CA CYS A 204 2.65 -11.10 -19.67
C CYS A 204 1.56 -10.28 -18.95
N HIS A 205 1.03 -9.25 -19.62
CA HIS A 205 0.06 -8.29 -19.08
C HIS A 205 -1.15 -8.17 -20.01
N ASP A 206 -1.78 -9.29 -20.31
CA ASP A 206 -2.93 -9.36 -21.21
C ASP A 206 -4.11 -8.59 -20.61
N LEU A 207 -4.54 -7.52 -21.29
CA LEU A 207 -5.60 -6.63 -20.85
C LEU A 207 -6.94 -7.36 -20.67
N THR A 208 -7.19 -8.44 -21.43
CA THR A 208 -8.39 -9.28 -21.32
C THR A 208 -8.33 -10.24 -20.13
N ARG A 209 -7.15 -10.43 -19.53
CA ARG A 209 -6.90 -11.30 -18.38
C ARG A 209 -6.57 -10.50 -17.12
N GLY A 210 -7.25 -9.36 -16.96
CA GLY A 210 -7.05 -8.47 -15.82
C GLY A 210 -5.69 -7.78 -15.81
N GLY A 211 -5.01 -7.67 -16.95
CA GLY A 211 -3.68 -7.05 -17.07
C GLY A 211 -2.54 -7.92 -16.56
N THR A 212 -2.74 -9.24 -16.50
CA THR A 212 -1.74 -10.26 -16.13
C THR A 212 -1.71 -11.39 -17.15
N ASP A 213 -0.88 -12.40 -16.92
CA ASP A 213 -0.83 -13.65 -17.69
C ASP A 213 -1.67 -14.78 -17.07
N GLN A 214 -2.26 -14.52 -15.89
CA GLN A 214 -2.86 -15.49 -14.96
C GLN A 214 -2.07 -16.79 -14.83
N ALA A 215 -0.74 -16.70 -14.89
CA ALA A 215 0.18 -17.79 -14.69
C ALA A 215 0.81 -17.69 -13.29
N LYS A 216 1.36 -18.80 -12.81
CA LYS A 216 2.11 -18.78 -11.54
C LYS A 216 3.30 -17.82 -11.62
N VAL A 217 4.03 -17.89 -12.72
CA VAL A 217 5.13 -16.98 -13.06
C VAL A 217 5.12 -16.73 -14.57
N ALA A 218 5.68 -15.60 -15.00
CA ALA A 218 5.75 -15.22 -16.40
C ALA A 218 6.57 -16.20 -17.24
N THR A 219 6.15 -16.43 -18.48
CA THR A 219 6.95 -17.11 -19.50
C THR A 219 7.55 -16.08 -20.45
N GLY A 220 8.86 -15.88 -20.38
CA GLY A 220 9.59 -14.97 -21.23
C GLY A 220 10.28 -15.63 -22.42
N ILE A 221 11.26 -14.91 -22.97
CA ILE A 221 11.91 -15.20 -24.25
C ILE A 221 12.52 -16.59 -24.24
N ARG A 222 12.37 -17.34 -25.34
CA ARG A 222 12.78 -18.75 -25.47
C ARG A 222 12.09 -19.70 -24.45
N GLY A 223 10.93 -19.33 -23.91
CA GLY A 223 10.16 -20.17 -22.98
C GLY A 223 10.71 -20.20 -21.56
N GLN A 224 11.62 -19.29 -21.21
CA GLN A 224 12.19 -19.19 -19.87
C GLN A 224 11.14 -18.76 -18.85
N GLN A 225 11.21 -19.29 -17.63
CA GLN A 225 10.29 -18.92 -16.55
C GLN A 225 10.90 -17.83 -15.68
N GLY A 226 10.11 -16.79 -15.41
CA GLY A 226 10.45 -15.74 -14.46
C GLY A 226 10.37 -16.22 -13.00
N PRO A 227 10.87 -15.42 -12.05
CA PRO A 227 10.86 -15.79 -10.63
C PRO A 227 9.62 -15.34 -9.86
N ILE A 228 8.73 -14.57 -10.49
CA ILE A 228 7.59 -13.90 -9.84
C ILE A 228 6.33 -13.96 -10.70
N ASN A 229 5.18 -13.83 -10.04
CA ASN A 229 3.88 -13.58 -10.66
C ASN A 229 3.82 -12.16 -11.22
N SER A 230 3.29 -12.02 -12.44
CA SER A 230 3.12 -10.75 -13.15
C SER A 230 1.99 -9.94 -12.51
N PRO A 231 2.26 -8.80 -11.82
CA PRO A 231 1.20 -7.97 -11.26
C PRO A 231 0.40 -7.29 -12.37
N THR A 232 -0.83 -6.86 -12.07
CA THR A 232 -1.65 -6.15 -13.06
C THR A 232 -1.06 -4.79 -13.46
N VAL A 233 -1.17 -4.44 -14.74
CA VAL A 233 -0.89 -3.08 -15.26
C VAL A 233 -2.04 -2.09 -14.97
N TYR A 234 -3.25 -2.59 -14.71
CA TYR A 234 -4.38 -1.72 -14.40
C TYR A 234 -4.18 -1.00 -13.08
N ASN A 235 -4.42 0.32 -13.08
CA ASN A 235 -4.26 1.24 -11.95
C ASN A 235 -2.82 1.33 -11.40
N ALA A 236 -1.82 0.81 -12.11
CA ALA A 236 -0.43 0.79 -11.65
C ALA A 236 0.17 2.20 -11.48
N THR A 237 -0.41 3.21 -12.14
CA THR A 237 -0.08 4.64 -11.98
C THR A 237 -0.20 5.14 -10.54
N TYR A 238 -1.09 4.55 -9.73
CA TYR A 238 -1.27 4.96 -8.33
C TYR A 238 -0.29 4.29 -7.36
N ASN A 239 0.59 3.40 -7.83
CA ASN A 239 1.61 2.82 -6.98
C ASN A 239 2.69 3.86 -6.65
N LEU A 240 3.18 3.83 -5.41
CA LEU A 240 4.31 4.65 -4.95
C LEU A 240 5.63 4.34 -5.70
N ALA A 241 5.71 3.14 -6.29
CA ALA A 241 6.83 2.57 -7.04
C ALA A 241 6.35 1.29 -7.74
N GLN A 242 7.06 0.82 -8.75
CA GLN A 242 6.68 -0.35 -9.54
C GLN A 242 7.47 -1.62 -9.16
N PHE A 243 6.96 -2.76 -9.59
CA PHE A 243 7.35 -4.13 -9.17
C PHE A 243 7.03 -4.46 -7.71
N TRP A 244 7.11 -5.74 -7.36
CA TRP A 244 6.87 -6.26 -6.01
C TRP A 244 7.88 -5.75 -4.97
N ASP A 245 9.11 -5.47 -5.36
CA ASP A 245 10.17 -4.95 -4.48
C ASP A 245 10.30 -3.41 -4.52
N GLY A 246 9.57 -2.75 -5.43
CA GLY A 246 9.57 -1.31 -5.58
C GLY A 246 10.87 -0.75 -6.16
N ARG A 247 11.54 -1.50 -7.03
CA ARG A 247 12.86 -1.12 -7.57
C ARG A 247 12.83 -0.04 -8.66
N ALA A 248 11.67 0.23 -9.26
CA ALA A 248 11.49 1.29 -10.25
C ALA A 248 10.57 2.37 -9.66
N LYS A 249 10.96 3.64 -9.78
CA LYS A 249 10.24 4.75 -9.12
C LYS A 249 8.88 5.06 -9.75
N ASP A 250 8.73 4.81 -11.06
CA ASP A 250 7.55 5.14 -11.86
C ASP A 250 7.38 4.13 -13.02
N LEU A 251 6.31 4.28 -13.80
CA LEU A 251 5.99 3.41 -14.96
C LEU A 251 7.03 3.53 -16.08
N GLN A 252 7.57 4.73 -16.32
CA GLN A 252 8.59 4.94 -17.35
C GLN A 252 9.89 4.19 -17.02
N GLU A 253 10.35 4.24 -15.77
CA GLU A 253 11.50 3.46 -15.33
C GLU A 253 11.19 1.95 -15.35
N GLN A 254 9.97 1.56 -15.00
CA GLN A 254 9.52 0.16 -15.05
C GLN A 254 9.59 -0.39 -16.48
N ALA A 255 9.05 0.32 -17.47
CA ALA A 255 8.99 -0.13 -18.86
C ALA A 255 10.38 -0.38 -19.48
N ALA A 256 11.42 0.27 -18.95
CA ALA A 256 12.80 0.04 -19.36
C ALA A 256 13.33 -1.37 -18.99
N GLY A 257 12.82 -1.95 -17.91
CA GLY A 257 13.32 -3.18 -17.28
C GLY A 257 13.03 -4.44 -18.10
N PRO A 258 11.76 -4.76 -18.40
CA PRO A 258 11.38 -5.99 -19.09
C PRO A 258 12.05 -6.19 -20.44
N VAL A 259 12.18 -5.10 -21.20
CA VAL A 259 12.87 -5.06 -22.50
C VAL A 259 14.30 -5.59 -22.38
N ALA A 260 15.03 -5.16 -21.35
CA ALA A 260 16.43 -5.52 -21.13
C ALA A 260 16.63 -6.84 -20.36
N ASN A 261 15.60 -7.38 -19.73
CA ASN A 261 15.73 -8.55 -18.87
C ASN A 261 15.89 -9.85 -19.71
N PRO A 262 16.99 -10.62 -19.56
CA PRO A 262 17.29 -11.79 -20.39
C PRO A 262 16.31 -12.97 -20.24
N VAL A 263 15.51 -12.99 -19.17
CA VAL A 263 14.44 -13.99 -18.96
C VAL A 263 13.05 -13.47 -19.29
N GLU A 264 12.90 -12.19 -19.62
CA GLU A 264 11.63 -11.58 -20.06
C GLU A 264 11.70 -11.30 -21.57
N MET A 265 12.08 -10.11 -22.03
CA MET A 265 12.12 -9.78 -23.47
C MET A 265 13.52 -9.85 -24.10
N GLY A 266 14.58 -9.86 -23.28
CA GLY A 266 15.94 -10.18 -23.67
C GLY A 266 16.54 -9.38 -24.82
N ALA A 267 16.22 -8.09 -24.93
CA ALA A 267 16.72 -7.20 -25.98
C ALA A 267 17.76 -6.20 -25.45
N HIS A 268 18.61 -5.67 -26.33
CA HIS A 268 19.36 -4.45 -26.07
C HIS A 268 18.59 -3.24 -26.59
N TRP A 269 18.54 -2.15 -25.81
CA TRP A 269 17.76 -0.97 -26.16
C TRP A 269 18.19 -0.30 -27.47
N ASP A 270 19.49 -0.31 -27.79
CA ASP A 270 20.00 0.22 -29.07
C ASP A 270 19.43 -0.56 -30.26
N GLU A 271 19.32 -1.89 -30.16
CA GLU A 271 18.73 -2.74 -31.20
C GLU A 271 17.22 -2.51 -31.34
N VAL A 272 16.52 -2.31 -30.21
CA VAL A 272 15.09 -1.98 -30.20
C VAL A 272 14.83 -0.66 -30.91
N VAL A 273 15.61 0.38 -30.59
CA VAL A 273 15.49 1.69 -31.22
C VAL A 273 15.76 1.60 -32.72
N GLU A 274 16.79 0.87 -33.15
CA GLU A 274 17.07 0.70 -34.58
C GLU A 274 15.95 -0.07 -35.30
N LYS A 275 15.36 -1.10 -34.69
CA LYS A 275 14.18 -1.80 -35.23
C LYS A 275 12.99 -0.84 -35.41
N LEU A 276 12.67 -0.05 -34.39
CA LEU A 276 11.56 0.90 -34.42
C LEU A 276 11.79 2.00 -35.48
N LYS A 277 13.03 2.47 -35.67
CA LYS A 277 13.37 3.42 -36.74
C LYS A 277 13.17 2.86 -38.15
N GLN A 278 13.14 1.54 -38.35
CA GLN A 278 12.84 0.96 -39.68
C GLN A 278 11.34 0.97 -40.02
N VAL A 279 10.48 1.39 -39.09
CA VAL A 279 9.02 1.45 -39.28
C VAL A 279 8.62 2.91 -39.50
N PRO A 280 8.19 3.30 -40.72
CA PRO A 280 7.85 4.69 -41.04
C PRO A 280 6.80 5.30 -40.09
N GLU A 281 5.82 4.52 -39.67
CA GLU A 281 4.76 4.96 -38.77
C GLU A 281 5.31 5.38 -37.40
N TYR A 282 6.36 4.73 -36.89
CA TYR A 282 7.00 5.16 -35.64
C TYR A 282 7.81 6.42 -35.84
N GLN A 283 8.57 6.55 -36.94
CA GLN A 283 9.31 7.79 -37.21
C GLN A 283 8.39 9.01 -37.25
N GLU A 284 7.26 8.91 -37.95
CA GLU A 284 6.26 9.98 -38.03
C GLU A 284 5.67 10.30 -36.65
N ALA A 285 5.22 9.28 -35.92
CA ALA A 285 4.61 9.46 -34.60
C ALA A 285 5.58 10.10 -33.60
N PHE A 286 6.84 9.64 -33.57
CA PHE A 286 7.86 10.19 -32.67
C PHE A 286 8.30 11.60 -33.07
N ALA A 287 8.41 11.90 -34.37
CA ALA A 287 8.71 13.26 -34.83
C ALA A 287 7.59 14.26 -34.45
N LYS A 288 6.33 13.82 -34.49
CA LYS A 288 5.16 14.61 -34.09
C LYS A 288 5.09 14.84 -32.58
N LEU A 289 5.22 13.77 -31.79
CA LEU A 289 4.97 13.79 -30.34
C LEU A 289 6.20 14.15 -29.50
N TYR A 290 7.41 13.96 -30.04
CA TYR A 290 8.68 14.20 -29.37
C TYR A 290 9.68 15.01 -30.24
N PRO A 291 9.30 16.19 -30.76
CA PRO A 291 10.09 16.93 -31.76
C PRO A 291 11.48 17.38 -31.27
N ALA A 292 11.73 17.35 -29.96
CA ALA A 292 13.00 17.76 -29.35
C ALA A 292 13.92 16.60 -28.92
N GLN A 293 13.43 15.35 -28.98
CA GLN A 293 14.10 14.21 -28.34
C GLN A 293 14.39 13.06 -29.31
N ASP A 294 13.78 13.05 -30.50
CA ASP A 294 13.83 11.94 -31.47
C ASP A 294 13.35 10.59 -30.90
N LEU A 295 13.26 9.57 -31.76
CA LEU A 295 12.95 8.19 -31.34
C LEU A 295 14.15 7.60 -30.59
N ASN A 296 14.01 7.44 -29.27
CA ASN A 296 15.01 6.81 -28.41
C ASN A 296 14.36 6.03 -27.25
N LYS A 297 15.19 5.37 -26.41
CA LYS A 297 14.72 4.62 -25.23
C LYS A 297 13.78 5.43 -24.33
N THR A 298 14.17 6.66 -23.97
CA THR A 298 13.43 7.52 -23.04
C THR A 298 12.05 7.87 -23.58
N THR A 299 11.93 8.23 -24.85
CA THR A 299 10.64 8.56 -25.48
C THR A 299 9.77 7.31 -25.68
N VAL A 300 10.38 6.16 -25.97
CA VAL A 300 9.65 4.89 -26.08
C VAL A 300 9.06 4.47 -24.73
N THR A 301 9.86 4.49 -23.66
CA THR A 301 9.34 4.13 -22.33
C THR A 301 8.36 5.15 -21.78
N ASP A 302 8.51 6.42 -22.14
CA ASP A 302 7.53 7.47 -21.81
C ASP A 302 6.19 7.24 -22.50
N ALA A 303 6.17 6.93 -23.80
CA ALA A 303 4.94 6.62 -24.52
C ALA A 303 4.20 5.43 -23.89
N ILE A 304 4.94 4.34 -23.59
CA ILE A 304 4.38 3.16 -22.91
C ILE A 304 3.80 3.54 -21.54
N ALA A 305 4.53 4.33 -20.74
CA ALA A 305 4.07 4.78 -19.44
C ALA A 305 2.77 5.60 -19.53
N VAL A 306 2.66 6.52 -20.50
CA VAL A 306 1.43 7.30 -20.71
C VAL A 306 0.25 6.40 -21.09
N PHE A 307 0.48 5.35 -21.87
CA PHE A 307 -0.55 4.35 -22.12
C PHE A 307 -0.96 3.63 -20.82
N GLU A 308 -0.01 3.16 -20.02
CA GLU A 308 -0.29 2.50 -18.74
C GLU A 308 -1.01 3.41 -17.73
N GLU A 309 -0.72 4.72 -17.74
CA GLU A 309 -1.43 5.73 -16.96
C GLU A 309 -2.92 5.84 -17.37
N SER A 310 -3.25 5.52 -18.61
CA SER A 310 -4.64 5.49 -19.08
C SER A 310 -5.41 4.25 -18.61
N LEU A 311 -4.72 3.22 -18.12
CA LEU A 311 -5.30 1.94 -17.69
C LEU A 311 -5.93 2.03 -16.28
N VAL A 312 -6.73 3.07 -16.03
CA VAL A 312 -7.49 3.24 -14.78
C VAL A 312 -8.87 2.62 -14.93
N THR A 313 -9.21 1.72 -14.01
CA THR A 313 -10.42 0.91 -14.08
C THR A 313 -11.46 1.42 -13.09
N GLY A 314 -12.02 2.59 -13.40
CA GLY A 314 -13.12 3.16 -12.64
C GLY A 314 -14.43 2.36 -12.76
N ASN A 315 -15.47 2.89 -12.13
CA ASN A 315 -16.85 2.42 -12.24
C ASN A 315 -17.12 0.96 -11.78
N SER A 316 -16.25 0.40 -10.94
CA SER A 316 -16.55 -0.89 -10.29
C SER A 316 -17.84 -0.80 -9.48
N ARG A 317 -18.47 -1.94 -9.16
CA ARG A 317 -19.70 -1.95 -8.32
C ARG A 317 -19.45 -1.24 -6.98
N PHE A 318 -18.26 -1.41 -6.40
CA PHE A 318 -17.87 -0.68 -5.20
C PHE A 318 -17.73 0.83 -5.44
N ASP A 319 -17.15 1.27 -6.55
CA ASP A 319 -17.07 2.69 -6.86
C ASP A 319 -18.45 3.32 -7.07
N GLN A 320 -19.39 2.59 -7.68
CA GLN A 320 -20.78 3.04 -7.82
C GLN A 320 -21.47 3.17 -6.47
N TYR A 321 -21.23 2.23 -5.55
CA TYR A 321 -21.70 2.32 -4.17
C TYR A 321 -21.15 3.57 -3.46
N LEU A 322 -19.85 3.82 -3.55
CA LEU A 322 -19.20 5.02 -2.98
C LEU A 322 -19.69 6.33 -3.62
N ARG A 323 -20.27 6.27 -4.83
CA ARG A 323 -20.94 7.39 -5.52
C ARG A 323 -22.42 7.53 -5.17
N GLY A 324 -22.95 6.71 -4.24
CA GLY A 324 -24.32 6.81 -3.75
C GLY A 324 -25.31 5.82 -4.37
N ASN A 325 -24.88 4.91 -5.25
CA ASN A 325 -25.74 3.82 -5.73
C ASN A 325 -25.82 2.69 -4.68
N ALA A 326 -26.50 2.95 -3.56
CA ALA A 326 -26.54 2.03 -2.42
C ALA A 326 -27.05 0.62 -2.76
N SER A 327 -27.98 0.51 -3.72
CA SER A 327 -28.59 -0.77 -4.11
C SER A 327 -27.70 -1.68 -4.96
N ILE A 328 -26.53 -1.20 -5.43
CA ILE A 328 -25.66 -2.00 -6.30
C ILE A 328 -24.94 -3.13 -5.56
N LEU A 329 -24.82 -3.02 -4.23
CA LEU A 329 -24.21 -4.02 -3.36
C LEU A 329 -25.25 -4.77 -2.53
N THR A 330 -24.97 -6.04 -2.31
CA THR A 330 -25.70 -6.91 -1.40
C THR A 330 -25.27 -6.65 0.05
N SER A 331 -26.06 -7.13 1.01
CA SER A 331 -25.71 -7.01 2.43
C SER A 331 -24.41 -7.73 2.78
N ASP A 332 -24.11 -8.88 2.15
CA ASP A 332 -22.87 -9.62 2.39
C ASP A 332 -21.64 -8.89 1.86
N GLU A 333 -21.77 -8.18 0.73
CA GLU A 333 -20.69 -7.35 0.18
C GLU A 333 -20.42 -6.12 1.07
N ILE A 334 -21.46 -5.50 1.63
CA ILE A 334 -21.32 -4.39 2.58
C ILE A 334 -20.69 -4.89 3.89
N GLN A 335 -21.16 -6.01 4.45
CA GLN A 335 -20.53 -6.61 5.64
C GLN A 335 -19.07 -7.02 5.35
N GLY A 336 -18.79 -7.51 4.15
CA GLY A 336 -17.44 -7.82 3.68
C GLY A 336 -16.53 -6.60 3.66
N TYR A 337 -17.04 -5.45 3.22
CA TYR A 337 -16.33 -4.19 3.28
C TYR A 337 -16.02 -3.76 4.72
N GLU A 338 -16.97 -3.85 5.65
CA GLU A 338 -16.74 -3.48 7.05
C GLU A 338 -15.68 -4.38 7.72
N LEU A 339 -15.73 -5.69 7.45
CA LEU A 339 -14.69 -6.64 7.86
C LEU A 339 -13.33 -6.25 7.27
N PHE A 340 -13.28 -5.94 5.98
CA PHE A 340 -12.06 -5.51 5.32
C PHE A 340 -11.51 -4.19 5.88
N LYS A 341 -12.36 -3.18 6.09
CA LYS A 341 -11.99 -1.87 6.63
C LYS A 341 -11.33 -2.00 7.99
N THR A 342 -11.92 -2.82 8.87
CA THR A 342 -11.42 -3.01 10.23
C THR A 342 -10.10 -3.79 10.29
N ASN A 343 -9.88 -4.72 9.35
CA ASN A 343 -8.77 -5.69 9.42
C ASN A 343 -7.63 -5.44 8.43
N CYS A 344 -7.91 -4.87 7.27
CA CYS A 344 -7.00 -4.86 6.12
C CYS A 344 -6.62 -3.45 5.65
N ALA A 345 -7.46 -2.45 5.89
CA ALA A 345 -7.27 -1.10 5.36
C ALA A 345 -6.04 -0.35 5.92
N SER A 346 -5.41 -0.81 6.99
CA SER A 346 -4.15 -0.22 7.49
C SER A 346 -2.96 -0.40 6.55
N CYS A 347 -3.04 -1.37 5.62
CA CYS A 347 -2.08 -1.56 4.52
C CYS A 347 -2.75 -1.35 3.15
N HIS A 348 -4.00 -1.78 3.00
CA HIS A 348 -4.75 -1.72 1.75
C HIS A 348 -5.76 -0.55 1.74
N ALA A 349 -5.23 0.68 1.74
CA ALA A 349 -6.00 1.92 1.67
C ALA A 349 -5.75 2.69 0.37
N GLY A 350 -6.51 3.78 0.19
CA GLY A 350 -6.41 4.66 -0.96
C GLY A 350 -7.13 4.11 -2.19
N PRO A 351 -6.99 4.79 -3.34
CA PRO A 351 -7.80 4.54 -4.54
C PRO A 351 -7.67 3.10 -5.06
N THR A 352 -6.51 2.48 -4.87
CA THR A 352 -6.18 1.13 -5.35
C THR A 352 -6.15 0.05 -4.27
N LEU A 353 -6.48 0.41 -3.02
CA LEU A 353 -6.46 -0.50 -1.87
C LEU A 353 -5.10 -1.19 -1.73
N GLY A 354 -4.01 -0.41 -1.81
CA GLY A 354 -2.65 -0.93 -1.90
C GLY A 354 -1.79 -0.07 -2.80
N GLY A 355 -0.50 -0.39 -2.88
CA GLY A 355 0.48 0.39 -3.63
C GLY A 355 1.01 1.61 -2.91
N LEU A 356 0.68 1.82 -1.63
CA LEU A 356 1.08 3.00 -0.85
C LEU A 356 2.18 2.76 0.20
N SER A 357 2.56 1.49 0.43
CA SER A 357 3.68 1.13 1.31
C SER A 357 4.38 -0.15 0.90
N TYR A 358 5.51 -0.38 1.56
CA TYR A 358 6.12 -1.70 1.68
C TYR A 358 5.77 -2.29 3.04
N GLU A 359 5.37 -3.54 3.06
CA GLU A 359 5.04 -4.27 4.29
C GLU A 359 5.80 -5.58 4.34
N LYS A 360 6.18 -5.99 5.55
CA LYS A 360 6.76 -7.32 5.76
C LYS A 360 5.71 -8.38 5.50
N MET A 361 6.03 -9.36 4.67
CA MET A 361 5.23 -10.57 4.55
C MET A 361 5.53 -11.49 5.75
N GLY A 362 4.52 -11.78 6.55
CA GLY A 362 4.63 -12.59 7.77
C GLY A 362 4.94 -11.79 9.04
N VAL A 363 4.20 -10.69 9.30
CA VAL A 363 4.38 -9.87 10.52
C VAL A 363 4.10 -10.65 11.81
N LYS A 364 3.08 -11.52 11.80
CA LYS A 364 2.60 -12.28 12.96
C LYS A 364 3.00 -13.75 12.91
N ARG A 365 3.10 -14.30 11.70
CA ARG A 365 3.55 -15.68 11.49
C ARG A 365 4.43 -15.73 10.24
N ASP A 366 5.47 -16.55 10.28
CA ASP A 366 6.40 -16.71 9.16
C ASP A 366 5.68 -17.31 7.92
N TYR A 367 5.45 -16.46 6.92
CA TYR A 367 4.78 -16.84 5.68
C TYR A 367 5.60 -17.85 4.88
N PHE A 368 6.93 -17.70 4.79
CA PHE A 368 7.75 -18.56 3.94
C PHE A 368 7.84 -19.97 4.51
N LYS A 369 7.86 -20.09 5.84
CA LYS A 369 7.73 -21.38 6.51
C LYS A 369 6.35 -22.01 6.27
N LEU A 370 5.28 -21.21 6.29
CA LEU A 370 3.91 -21.68 6.04
C LEU A 370 3.72 -22.13 4.58
N ARG A 371 4.20 -21.33 3.62
CA ARG A 371 4.21 -21.63 2.18
C ARG A 371 5.00 -22.92 1.91
N GLY A 372 6.12 -23.10 2.62
CA GLY A 372 7.09 -24.13 2.32
C GLY A 372 7.83 -23.88 1.01
N GLY A 373 8.55 -24.91 0.56
CA GLY A 373 9.43 -24.83 -0.60
C GLY A 373 10.73 -24.08 -0.33
N GLU A 374 11.61 -24.05 -1.32
CA GLU A 374 12.88 -23.33 -1.23
C GLU A 374 12.67 -21.82 -1.32
N LEU A 375 13.46 -21.07 -0.55
CA LEU A 375 13.51 -19.62 -0.69
C LEU A 375 14.26 -19.26 -1.97
N THR A 376 13.64 -18.41 -2.78
CA THR A 376 14.23 -17.86 -4.00
C THR A 376 14.79 -16.46 -3.75
N ALA A 377 15.56 -15.94 -4.70
CA ALA A 377 16.02 -14.55 -4.63
C ALA A 377 14.85 -13.56 -4.59
N ALA A 378 13.72 -13.85 -5.24
CA ALA A 378 12.53 -13.01 -5.23
C ALA A 378 11.90 -12.90 -3.83
N ASP A 379 12.02 -13.95 -3.01
CA ASP A 379 11.48 -13.97 -1.65
C ASP A 379 12.14 -12.94 -0.73
N ASN A 380 13.34 -12.46 -1.06
CA ASN A 380 14.00 -11.40 -0.31
C ASN A 380 13.28 -10.04 -0.42
N GLY A 381 12.46 -9.84 -1.45
CA GLY A 381 11.70 -8.61 -1.66
C GLY A 381 12.59 -7.37 -1.72
N ARG A 382 12.23 -6.34 -0.96
CA ARG A 382 12.90 -5.03 -0.93
C ARG A 382 14.37 -5.07 -0.52
N PHE A 383 14.83 -6.09 0.20
CA PHE A 383 16.26 -6.33 0.44
C PHE A 383 17.06 -6.39 -0.87
N ASN A 384 16.48 -6.89 -1.97
CA ASN A 384 17.15 -6.94 -3.26
C ASN A 384 17.51 -5.54 -3.79
N VAL A 385 16.81 -4.51 -3.33
CA VAL A 385 17.03 -3.11 -3.69
C VAL A 385 17.92 -2.42 -2.65
N THR A 386 17.55 -2.49 -1.37
CA THR A 386 18.19 -1.67 -0.32
C THR A 386 19.43 -2.31 0.28
N LYS A 387 19.58 -3.64 0.15
CA LYS A 387 20.62 -4.47 0.79
C LYS A 387 20.62 -4.41 2.32
N GLN A 388 19.56 -3.89 2.93
CA GLN A 388 19.42 -3.79 4.38
C GLN A 388 18.59 -4.95 4.92
N GLU A 389 19.13 -5.69 5.89
CA GLU A 389 18.48 -6.89 6.45
C GLU A 389 17.07 -6.61 7.00
N LYS A 390 16.85 -5.44 7.59
CA LYS A 390 15.55 -5.02 8.10
C LYS A 390 14.45 -4.93 7.03
N ASP A 391 14.83 -4.81 5.75
CA ASP A 391 13.90 -4.74 4.60
C ASP A 391 13.72 -6.12 3.92
N ARG A 392 14.33 -7.19 4.45
CA ARG A 392 14.12 -8.54 3.92
C ARG A 392 12.67 -8.97 4.11
N HIS A 393 12.11 -9.56 3.05
CA HIS A 393 10.72 -10.00 2.97
C HIS A 393 9.70 -8.86 3.03
N PHE A 394 10.13 -7.60 2.85
CA PHE A 394 9.22 -6.50 2.61
C PHE A 394 8.86 -6.45 1.13
N PHE A 395 7.57 -6.28 0.83
CA PHE A 395 7.06 -6.15 -0.52
C PHE A 395 6.15 -4.94 -0.60
N LYS A 396 6.07 -4.34 -1.78
CA LYS A 396 5.04 -3.36 -2.08
C LYS A 396 3.68 -4.02 -1.88
N VAL A 397 2.82 -3.40 -1.08
CA VAL A 397 1.45 -3.89 -0.90
C VAL A 397 0.76 -3.91 -2.27
N PRO A 398 0.26 -5.05 -2.75
CA PRO A 398 -0.35 -5.13 -4.07
C PRO A 398 -1.68 -4.36 -4.12
N VAL A 399 -2.02 -3.86 -5.30
CA VAL A 399 -3.35 -3.30 -5.57
C VAL A 399 -4.39 -4.42 -5.48
N LEU A 400 -5.56 -4.13 -4.90
CA LEU A 400 -6.66 -5.12 -4.83
C LEU A 400 -7.80 -4.83 -5.81
N ARG A 401 -7.73 -3.72 -6.54
CA ARG A 401 -8.61 -3.48 -7.69
C ARG A 401 -8.45 -4.62 -8.69
N ASN A 402 -9.57 -5.13 -9.20
CA ASN A 402 -9.62 -6.25 -10.15
C ASN A 402 -9.08 -7.60 -9.64
N ILE A 403 -8.86 -7.78 -8.33
CA ILE A 403 -8.21 -8.97 -7.75
C ILE A 403 -8.87 -10.31 -8.13
N GLU A 404 -10.17 -10.34 -8.40
CA GLU A 404 -10.85 -11.57 -8.85
C GLU A 404 -10.29 -12.09 -10.18
N LEU A 405 -9.74 -11.21 -11.03
CA LEU A 405 -9.25 -11.54 -12.36
C LEU A 405 -7.73 -11.80 -12.43
N THR A 406 -7.01 -11.60 -11.32
CA THR A 406 -5.54 -11.61 -11.30
C THR A 406 -4.96 -12.77 -10.49
N TYR A 407 -5.66 -13.90 -10.45
CA TYR A 407 -5.12 -15.13 -9.87
C TYR A 407 -3.95 -15.66 -10.72
N PRO A 408 -3.05 -16.48 -10.16
CA PRO A 408 -2.87 -16.78 -8.74
C PRO A 408 -2.25 -15.61 -7.96
N TYR A 409 -2.33 -15.66 -6.63
CA TYR A 409 -2.00 -14.57 -5.71
C TYR A 409 -0.60 -14.68 -5.11
N PHE A 410 -0.16 -13.54 -4.54
CA PHE A 410 1.16 -13.27 -3.97
C PHE A 410 2.27 -13.16 -5.02
N HIS A 411 3.46 -12.70 -4.59
CA HIS A 411 4.57 -12.39 -5.51
C HIS A 411 5.09 -13.60 -6.28
N ASP A 412 4.78 -14.82 -5.81
CA ASP A 412 5.24 -16.10 -6.34
C ASP A 412 4.12 -16.93 -6.99
N GLY A 413 2.89 -16.40 -7.04
CA GLY A 413 1.72 -17.09 -7.58
C GLY A 413 1.39 -18.41 -6.87
N SER A 414 1.81 -18.58 -5.62
CA SER A 414 1.68 -19.85 -4.89
C SER A 414 0.24 -20.17 -4.46
N VAL A 415 -0.66 -19.19 -4.44
CA VAL A 415 -2.03 -19.36 -3.95
C VAL A 415 -3.05 -19.12 -5.05
N ALA A 416 -3.79 -20.16 -5.44
CA ALA A 416 -4.75 -20.07 -6.54
C ALA A 416 -6.07 -19.38 -6.14
N GLY A 417 -6.55 -19.58 -4.90
CA GLY A 417 -7.89 -19.18 -4.47
C GLY A 417 -7.92 -17.91 -3.63
N LEU A 418 -8.86 -17.00 -3.91
CA LEU A 418 -9.01 -15.74 -3.18
C LEU A 418 -9.32 -15.97 -1.70
N ALA A 419 -10.16 -16.95 -1.39
CA ALA A 419 -10.48 -17.32 -0.01
C ALA A 419 -9.25 -17.79 0.77
N ASP A 420 -8.33 -18.50 0.12
CA ASP A 420 -7.08 -18.96 0.73
C ASP A 420 -6.11 -17.80 0.92
N ALA A 421 -6.04 -16.87 -0.03
CA ALA A 421 -5.25 -15.65 0.12
C ALA A 421 -5.72 -14.80 1.31
N ILE A 422 -7.04 -14.62 1.48
CA ILE A 422 -7.63 -13.93 2.64
C ILE A 422 -7.27 -14.65 3.95
N ARG A 423 -7.43 -15.98 3.99
CA ARG A 423 -7.12 -16.77 5.19
C ARG A 423 -5.65 -16.65 5.58
N ILE A 424 -4.75 -16.81 4.61
CA ILE A 424 -3.31 -16.68 4.83
C ILE A 424 -2.97 -15.28 5.31
N MET A 425 -3.53 -14.22 4.70
CA MET A 425 -3.31 -12.84 5.16
C MET A 425 -3.77 -12.60 6.59
N GLY A 426 -4.95 -13.12 6.96
CA GLY A 426 -5.42 -13.11 8.34
C GLY A 426 -4.42 -13.73 9.30
N GLU A 427 -3.91 -14.91 8.96
CA GLU A 427 -2.97 -15.65 9.81
C GLU A 427 -1.59 -14.98 9.89
N VAL A 428 -0.98 -14.67 8.75
CA VAL A 428 0.43 -14.23 8.68
C VAL A 428 0.60 -12.76 8.98
N GLN A 429 -0.38 -11.90 8.65
CA GLN A 429 -0.29 -10.45 8.90
C GLN A 429 -0.98 -10.03 10.19
N LEU A 430 -2.09 -10.66 10.55
CA LEU A 430 -2.92 -10.23 11.68
C LEU A 430 -2.90 -11.21 12.87
N GLY A 431 -2.46 -12.45 12.66
CA GLY A 431 -2.55 -13.50 13.67
C GLY A 431 -4.00 -13.89 13.97
N LYS A 432 -4.91 -13.68 13.00
CA LYS A 432 -6.35 -13.93 13.11
C LYS A 432 -6.75 -15.13 12.26
N ASN A 433 -7.60 -15.98 12.83
CA ASN A 433 -8.27 -17.04 12.09
C ASN A 433 -9.70 -16.60 11.82
N PHE A 434 -9.94 -16.04 10.63
CA PHE A 434 -11.29 -15.68 10.20
C PHE A 434 -12.15 -16.92 10.03
N SER A 435 -13.42 -16.82 10.40
CA SER A 435 -14.43 -17.82 10.10
C SER A 435 -14.68 -17.91 8.59
N ASN A 436 -15.25 -19.03 8.14
CA ASN A 436 -15.60 -19.19 6.72
C ASN A 436 -16.61 -18.14 6.25
N ASP A 437 -17.55 -17.73 7.11
CA ASP A 437 -18.53 -16.68 6.79
C ASP A 437 -17.83 -15.32 6.56
N GLU A 438 -16.91 -14.94 7.45
CA GLU A 438 -16.12 -13.71 7.28
C GLU A 438 -15.28 -13.73 6.00
N ILE A 439 -14.64 -14.87 5.69
CA ILE A 439 -13.85 -15.04 4.46
C ILE A 439 -14.75 -14.91 3.21
N VAL A 440 -15.92 -15.53 3.22
CA VAL A 440 -16.88 -15.46 2.09
C VAL A 440 -17.36 -14.03 1.88
N LYS A 441 -17.68 -13.30 2.95
CA LYS A 441 -18.11 -11.90 2.88
C LYS A 441 -17.00 -10.98 2.38
N MET A 442 -15.78 -11.11 2.92
CA MET A 442 -14.63 -10.35 2.42
C MET A 442 -14.33 -10.67 0.94
N ALA A 443 -14.41 -11.94 0.53
CA ALA A 443 -14.25 -12.31 -0.88
C ALA A 443 -15.37 -11.73 -1.75
N ALA A 444 -16.61 -11.70 -1.26
CA ALA A 444 -17.73 -11.06 -1.96
C ALA A 444 -17.45 -9.57 -2.17
N PHE A 445 -17.01 -8.86 -1.13
CA PHE A 445 -16.55 -7.47 -1.25
C PHE A 445 -15.43 -7.32 -2.29
N LEU A 446 -14.35 -8.11 -2.21
CA LEU A 446 -13.22 -7.99 -3.13
C LEU A 446 -13.61 -8.18 -4.60
N ARG A 447 -14.62 -9.02 -4.89
CA ARG A 447 -15.17 -9.18 -6.24
C ARG A 447 -15.89 -7.94 -6.77
N THR A 448 -16.37 -7.06 -5.89
CA THR A 448 -17.01 -5.79 -6.29
C THR A 448 -16.01 -4.76 -6.81
N LEU A 449 -14.70 -5.00 -6.64
CA LEU A 449 -13.60 -4.11 -7.01
C LEU A 449 -13.17 -4.23 -8.49
N THR A 450 -13.83 -5.10 -9.26
CA THR A 450 -13.58 -5.22 -10.71
C THR A 450 -14.22 -4.05 -11.44
N GLY A 451 -13.38 -3.21 -12.04
CA GLY A 451 -13.78 -2.01 -12.77
C GLY A 451 -14.05 -2.25 -14.25
N GLU A 452 -14.04 -1.13 -14.98
CA GLU A 452 -14.29 -1.10 -16.42
C GLU A 452 -13.08 -0.55 -17.19
N TYR A 453 -12.87 -1.06 -18.40
CA TYR A 453 -11.97 -0.49 -19.40
C TYR A 453 -12.81 -0.05 -20.59
N LYS A 454 -12.66 1.21 -21.03
CA LYS A 454 -13.46 1.83 -22.11
C LYS A 454 -14.98 1.60 -21.94
N GLY A 455 -15.48 1.65 -20.70
CA GLY A 455 -16.91 1.45 -20.37
C GLY A 455 -17.39 -0.01 -20.38
N LYS A 456 -16.48 -0.98 -20.54
CA LYS A 456 -16.79 -2.41 -20.46
C LYS A 456 -16.14 -3.04 -19.24
N SER A 457 -16.91 -3.79 -18.47
CA SER A 457 -16.38 -4.53 -17.31
C SER A 457 -15.25 -5.48 -17.73
N LEU A 458 -14.14 -5.46 -17.00
CA LEU A 458 -12.99 -6.33 -17.28
C LEU A 458 -13.35 -7.82 -17.27
N ALA A 459 -14.34 -8.23 -16.47
CA ALA A 459 -14.81 -9.61 -16.41
C ALA A 459 -15.48 -10.09 -17.72
N ARG A 460 -15.77 -9.17 -18.65
CA ARG A 460 -16.40 -9.43 -19.95
C ARG A 460 -15.59 -8.84 -21.10
N LEU A 461 -14.36 -8.42 -20.85
CA LEU A 461 -13.50 -7.80 -21.86
C LEU A 461 -12.98 -8.87 -22.82
N THR A 462 -13.01 -8.56 -24.10
CA THR A 462 -12.59 -9.45 -25.19
C THR A 462 -11.49 -8.79 -26.00
N ALA A 463 -10.80 -9.55 -26.84
CA ALA A 463 -9.75 -9.01 -27.71
C ALA A 463 -10.26 -7.92 -28.68
N GLU A 464 -11.54 -8.00 -29.08
CA GLU A 464 -12.20 -7.02 -29.95
C GLU A 464 -12.43 -5.68 -29.25
N ASP A 465 -12.49 -5.64 -27.92
CA ASP A 465 -12.66 -4.40 -27.16
C ASP A 465 -11.33 -3.67 -26.89
N ILE A 466 -10.20 -4.37 -27.10
CA ILE A 466 -8.86 -3.81 -26.95
C ILE A 466 -8.44 -3.09 -28.23
N GLN A 467 -8.73 -3.70 -29.38
CA GLN A 467 -8.51 -3.14 -30.73
C GLN A 467 -9.38 -1.91 -30.98
#